data_AF-N2A3W5-F1
#
_entry.id   AF-N2A3W5-F1
#
_cell.length_a   1.000
_cell.length_b   1.000
_cell.length_c   1.000
_cell.angle_alpha   90.00
_cell.angle_beta   90.00
_cell.angle_gamma   90.00
#
_symmetry.space_group_name_H-M   'P 1'
#
loop_
_entity.id
_entity.type
_entity.pdbx_description
1 polymer ?
#
loop_
_entity_poly.entity_id
_entity_poly.type
_entity_poly.pdbx_seq_one_letter_code
_entity_poly.pdbx_strand_id
1 'polypeptide(L)'
;MNAGTEEKKQSMDITLSSTRSMQTSLQAIRSGKAGLDGHRQSMLNRVPEIGDWASFKYEFIMLKDLAYLTAKTGDEFALLRGKKEDILFHGDSRNCVFDGTLVDMLMTHKLYIVGHSHSGEPIPRPSGNDREALEVIGQEKSTVISAMSGMCIDFSADSFEIW
;
A
#
# COMPACT_ATOMS: atom_id res chain seq x y z
N MET A 1 29.60 27.55 45.52
CA MET A 1 29.88 26.26 44.84
C MET A 1 28.66 25.97 43.97
N ASN A 2 28.74 26.23 42.66
CA ASN A 2 27.66 25.94 41.73
C ASN A 2 27.86 24.54 41.18
N ALA A 3 26.94 23.63 41.51
CA ALA A 3 26.88 22.31 40.89
C ALA A 3 26.28 22.47 39.49
N GLY A 4 27.07 22.11 38.48
CA GLY A 4 26.67 22.13 37.08
C GLY A 4 25.55 21.13 36.79
N THR A 5 24.54 21.60 36.08
CA THR A 5 23.52 20.79 35.41
C THR A 5 24.17 19.91 34.35
N GLU A 6 24.19 18.60 34.57
CA GLU A 6 24.43 17.62 33.52
C GLU A 6 23.20 17.54 32.61
N GLU A 7 23.31 18.09 31.40
CA GLU A 7 22.37 17.83 30.32
C GLU A 7 22.51 16.37 29.88
N LYS A 8 21.52 15.54 30.24
CA LYS A 8 21.35 14.20 29.67
C LYS A 8 21.06 14.34 28.17
N LYS A 9 22.09 14.09 27.36
CA LYS A 9 21.95 13.90 25.91
C LYS A 9 21.11 12.64 25.66
N GLN A 10 19.84 12.84 25.35
CA GLN A 10 18.90 11.77 25.01
C GLN A 10 19.40 11.07 23.74
N SER A 11 19.77 9.79 23.85
CA SER A 11 20.15 9.00 22.68
C SER A 11 18.91 8.82 21.80
N MET A 12 18.97 9.35 20.58
CA MET A 12 18.00 9.01 19.54
C MET A 12 18.31 7.59 19.09
N ASP A 13 17.55 6.61 19.58
CA ASP A 13 17.65 5.24 19.12
C ASP A 13 17.10 5.15 17.69
N ILE A 14 18.00 4.98 16.72
CA ILE A 14 17.62 4.70 15.34
C ILE A 14 17.29 3.20 15.26
N THR A 15 16.01 2.88 15.20
CA THR A 15 15.54 1.49 15.05
C THR A 15 15.28 1.18 13.57
N LEU A 16 16.04 0.23 13.01
CA LEU A 16 15.79 -0.31 11.68
C LEU A 16 14.76 -1.44 11.79
N SER A 17 13.64 -1.34 11.07
CA SER A 17 12.65 -2.42 11.01
C SER A 17 13.00 -3.42 9.91
N SER A 18 13.02 -4.71 10.25
CA SER A 18 13.29 -5.77 9.28
C SER A 18 12.02 -6.24 8.59
N THR A 19 12.12 -6.66 7.33
CA THR A 19 11.02 -7.30 6.56
C THR A 19 10.43 -8.50 7.32
N ARG A 20 11.26 -9.21 8.10
CA ARG A 20 10.84 -10.34 8.95
C ARG A 20 9.85 -9.93 10.06
N SER A 21 10.02 -8.73 10.63
CA SER A 21 9.08 -8.20 11.62
C SER A 21 7.71 -7.93 10.99
N MET A 22 7.68 -7.29 9.82
CA MET A 22 6.45 -7.04 9.07
C MET A 22 5.75 -8.34 8.67
N GLN A 23 6.48 -9.30 8.09
CA GLN A 23 5.93 -10.62 7.74
C GLN A 23 5.25 -11.31 8.93
N THR A 24 5.87 -11.24 10.11
CA THR A 24 5.29 -11.80 11.35
C THR A 24 3.98 -11.11 11.71
N SER A 25 3.95 -9.78 11.65
CA SER A 25 2.73 -8.99 11.92
C SER A 25 1.61 -9.29 10.94
N LEU A 26 1.92 -9.38 9.64
CA LEU A 26 0.96 -9.74 8.59
C LEU A 26 0.37 -11.14 8.83
N GLN A 27 1.21 -12.12 9.20
CA GLN A 27 0.74 -13.46 9.54
C GLN A 27 -0.15 -13.46 10.79
N ALA A 28 0.19 -12.68 11.81
CA ALA A 28 -0.62 -12.57 13.03
C ALA A 28 -2.01 -11.97 12.73
N ILE A 29 -2.07 -10.94 11.90
CA ILE A 29 -3.34 -10.31 11.48
C ILE A 29 -4.19 -11.29 10.66
N ARG A 30 -3.59 -11.94 9.65
CA ARG A 30 -4.28 -12.90 8.78
C ARG A 30 -4.81 -14.12 9.53
N SER A 31 -4.10 -14.57 10.56
CA SER A 31 -4.55 -15.68 11.42
C SER A 31 -5.52 -15.26 12.53
N GLY A 32 -5.92 -13.99 12.58
CA GLY A 32 -6.82 -13.44 13.59
C GLY A 32 -6.20 -13.29 14.99
N LYS A 33 -4.88 -13.50 15.13
CA LYS A 33 -4.15 -13.36 16.40
C LYS A 33 -3.85 -11.90 16.75
N ALA A 34 -3.90 -11.01 15.76
CA ALA A 34 -3.72 -9.58 15.92
C ALA A 34 -4.75 -8.80 15.08
N GLY A 35 -4.90 -7.50 15.35
CA GLY A 35 -5.73 -6.58 14.59
C GLY A 35 -4.91 -5.52 13.87
N LEU A 36 -5.60 -4.67 13.11
CA LEU A 36 -5.03 -3.44 12.58
C LEU A 36 -4.76 -2.45 13.72
N ASP A 37 -3.77 -1.57 13.54
CA ASP A 37 -3.62 -0.41 14.42
C ASP A 37 -4.70 0.64 14.13
N GLY A 38 -4.79 1.68 14.97
CA GLY A 38 -5.81 2.71 14.84
C GLY A 38 -5.76 3.48 13.52
N HIS A 39 -4.55 3.68 12.97
CA HIS A 39 -4.37 4.33 11.68
C HIS A 39 -4.98 3.50 10.54
N ARG A 40 -4.62 2.21 10.44
CA ARG A 40 -5.12 1.31 9.40
C ARG A 40 -6.58 0.98 9.56
N GLN A 41 -7.05 0.82 10.80
CA GLN A 41 -8.47 0.64 11.05
C GLN A 41 -9.28 1.88 10.62
N SER A 42 -8.76 3.09 10.84
CA SER A 42 -9.43 4.32 10.39
C SER A 42 -9.51 4.43 8.86
N MET A 43 -8.50 3.92 8.14
CA MET A 43 -8.53 3.84 6.68
C MET A 43 -9.59 2.84 6.21
N LEU A 44 -9.56 1.61 6.73
CA LEU A 44 -10.51 0.56 6.36
C LEU A 44 -11.97 0.97 6.61
N ASN A 45 -12.23 1.66 7.73
CA ASN A 45 -13.57 2.14 8.04
C ASN A 45 -14.14 3.14 7.02
N ARG A 46 -13.30 3.76 6.18
CA ARG A 46 -13.74 4.68 5.12
C ARG A 46 -13.97 3.99 3.77
N VAL A 47 -13.46 2.77 3.62
CA VAL A 47 -13.63 1.93 2.42
C VAL A 47 -14.03 0.51 2.83
N PRO A 48 -15.15 0.33 3.57
CA PRO A 48 -15.50 -0.96 4.17
C PRO A 48 -15.79 -2.06 3.14
N GLU A 49 -16.30 -1.72 1.96
CA GLU A 49 -16.78 -2.68 0.97
C GLU A 49 -15.95 -2.64 -0.32
N ILE A 50 -16.00 -3.74 -1.07
CA ILE A 50 -15.36 -3.86 -2.39
C ILE A 50 -15.93 -2.78 -3.32
N GLY A 51 -15.04 -2.08 -4.03
CA GLY A 51 -15.36 -0.96 -4.91
C GLY A 51 -15.42 0.39 -4.20
N ASP A 52 -15.40 0.43 -2.87
CA ASP A 52 -15.31 1.69 -2.15
C ASP A 52 -13.94 2.34 -2.35
N TRP A 53 -13.95 3.67 -2.39
CA TRP A 53 -12.73 4.45 -2.36
C TRP A 53 -12.91 5.72 -1.54
N ALA A 54 -11.81 6.20 -0.98
CA ALA A 54 -11.81 7.42 -0.18
C ALA A 54 -10.55 8.24 -0.41
N SER A 55 -10.73 9.56 -0.42
CA SER A 55 -9.63 10.54 -0.49
C SER A 55 -9.07 10.84 0.90
N PHE A 56 -7.75 10.89 0.98
CA PHE A 56 -6.94 11.23 2.15
C PHE A 56 -5.98 12.35 1.79
N LYS A 57 -5.36 12.97 2.81
CA LYS A 57 -4.33 13.98 2.56
C LYS A 57 -3.18 13.35 1.78
N TYR A 58 -2.52 14.16 0.95
CA TYR A 58 -1.30 13.78 0.25
C TYR A 58 -0.30 13.09 1.19
N GLU A 59 0.27 11.97 0.75
CA GLU A 59 1.25 11.17 1.50
C GLU A 59 0.76 10.62 2.84
N PHE A 60 -0.56 10.58 3.05
CA PHE A 60 -1.14 9.95 4.23
C PHE A 60 -1.03 8.42 4.19
N ILE A 61 -1.07 7.81 3.01
CA ILE A 61 -1.07 6.36 2.84
C ILE A 61 0.32 5.90 2.40
N MET A 62 0.86 4.88 3.08
CA MET A 62 2.08 4.20 2.64
C MET A 62 1.71 2.89 1.93
N LEU A 63 2.53 2.43 0.97
CA LEU A 63 2.35 1.12 0.32
C LEU A 63 2.23 -0.03 1.33
N LYS A 64 2.98 0.04 2.44
CA LYS A 64 2.94 -0.99 3.50
C LYS A 64 1.55 -1.10 4.14
N ASP A 65 0.77 -0.03 4.17
CA ASP A 65 -0.57 -0.08 4.74
C ASP A 65 -1.49 -0.97 3.91
N LEU A 66 -1.34 -0.99 2.58
CA LEU A 66 -2.10 -1.87 1.68
C LEU A 66 -1.91 -3.35 2.05
N ALA A 67 -0.67 -3.77 2.32
CA ALA A 67 -0.36 -5.14 2.75
C ALA A 67 -1.06 -5.51 4.07
N TYR A 68 -1.13 -4.59 5.03
CA TYR A 68 -1.83 -4.83 6.29
C TYR A 68 -3.35 -4.90 6.12
N LEU A 69 -3.93 -4.01 5.30
CA LEU A 69 -5.35 -4.03 4.97
C LEU A 69 -5.72 -5.35 4.28
N THR A 70 -4.94 -5.76 3.29
CA THR A 70 -5.11 -7.04 2.58
C THR A 70 -4.95 -8.25 3.51
N ALA A 71 -3.96 -8.23 4.42
CA ALA A 71 -3.79 -9.29 5.39
C ALA A 71 -5.01 -9.41 6.34
N LYS A 72 -5.75 -8.31 6.55
CA LYS A 72 -6.94 -8.27 7.41
C LYS A 72 -8.21 -8.74 6.69
N THR A 73 -8.43 -8.33 5.44
CA THR A 73 -9.68 -8.60 4.71
C THR A 73 -9.58 -9.81 3.79
N GLY A 74 -8.38 -10.06 3.23
CA GLY A 74 -8.18 -11.00 2.13
C GLY A 74 -8.30 -10.35 0.74
N ASP A 75 -8.69 -9.07 0.69
CA ASP A 75 -8.93 -8.32 -0.54
C ASP A 75 -7.74 -7.43 -0.90
N GLU A 76 -7.55 -7.19 -2.20
CA GLU A 76 -6.52 -6.28 -2.69
C GLU A 76 -6.89 -4.81 -2.45
N PHE A 77 -5.89 -3.96 -2.28
CA PHE A 77 -6.07 -2.52 -2.17
C PHE A 77 -5.10 -1.81 -3.11
N ALA A 78 -5.53 -0.68 -3.65
CA ALA A 78 -4.69 0.19 -4.47
C ALA A 78 -4.53 1.57 -3.84
N LEU A 79 -3.35 2.15 -4.03
CA LEU A 79 -3.04 3.53 -3.71
C LEU A 79 -2.88 4.31 -5.01
N LEU A 80 -3.78 5.28 -5.22
CA LEU A 80 -3.64 6.28 -6.26
C LEU A 80 -3.18 7.59 -5.62
N ARG A 81 -2.35 8.36 -6.31
CA ARG A 81 -1.86 9.65 -5.78
C ARG A 81 -2.03 10.76 -6.80
N GLY A 82 -2.52 11.88 -6.31
CA GLY A 82 -2.59 13.14 -7.06
C GLY A 82 -1.67 14.19 -6.45
N LYS A 83 -1.81 15.44 -6.88
CA LYS A 83 -0.96 16.55 -6.40
C LYS A 83 -1.18 16.93 -4.93
N LYS A 84 -2.35 16.61 -4.36
CA LYS A 84 -2.79 17.09 -3.04
C LYS A 84 -3.49 16.03 -2.20
N GLU A 85 -3.66 14.83 -2.73
CA GLU A 85 -4.42 13.77 -2.09
C GLU A 85 -3.89 12.40 -2.47
N ASP A 86 -4.15 11.46 -1.56
CA ASP A 86 -4.03 10.03 -1.78
C ASP A 86 -5.43 9.44 -1.86
N ILE A 87 -5.66 8.49 -2.76
CA ILE A 87 -6.89 7.70 -2.82
C ILE A 87 -6.55 6.27 -2.38
N LEU A 88 -7.29 5.77 -1.40
CA LEU A 88 -7.35 4.33 -1.12
C LEU A 88 -8.52 3.75 -1.87
N PHE A 89 -8.29 2.68 -2.62
CA PHE A 89 -9.32 1.90 -3.30
C PHE A 89 -9.36 0.48 -2.74
N HIS A 90 -10.54 -0.02 -2.42
CA HIS A 90 -10.78 -1.39 -1.96
C HIS A 90 -11.17 -2.28 -3.15
N GLY A 91 -10.24 -3.13 -3.58
CA GLY A 91 -10.48 -4.15 -4.60
C GLY A 91 -11.15 -5.39 -4.03
N ASP A 92 -11.22 -6.45 -4.84
CA ASP A 92 -11.58 -7.78 -4.37
C ASP A 92 -10.32 -8.62 -4.11
N SER A 93 -10.48 -9.87 -3.67
CA SER A 93 -9.39 -10.85 -3.48
C SER A 93 -8.39 -11.07 -4.63
N ARG A 94 -8.67 -10.55 -5.84
CA ARG A 94 -7.92 -10.80 -7.07
C ARG A 94 -7.62 -9.56 -7.90
N ASN A 95 -8.39 -8.46 -7.77
CA ASN A 95 -8.25 -7.30 -8.64
C ASN A 95 -8.69 -5.99 -7.96
N CYS A 96 -8.08 -4.88 -8.38
CA CYS A 96 -8.59 -3.53 -8.18
C CYS A 96 -9.18 -2.99 -9.50
N VAL A 97 -10.50 -3.07 -9.67
CA VAL A 97 -11.18 -2.59 -10.88
C VAL A 97 -11.65 -1.15 -10.68
N PHE A 98 -10.95 -0.18 -11.27
CA PHE A 98 -11.36 1.21 -11.22
C PHE A 98 -12.46 1.51 -12.24
N ASP A 99 -13.43 2.35 -11.87
CA ASP A 99 -14.47 2.82 -12.77
C ASP A 99 -14.75 4.34 -12.60
N GLY A 100 -15.65 4.84 -13.45
CA GLY A 100 -16.18 6.20 -13.39
C GLY A 100 -15.11 7.29 -13.23
N THR A 101 -15.28 8.12 -12.21
CA THR A 101 -14.43 9.30 -11.97
C THR A 101 -12.96 8.95 -11.72
N LEU A 102 -12.64 7.79 -11.15
CA LEU A 102 -11.24 7.41 -10.93
C LEU A 102 -10.53 7.13 -12.25
N VAL A 103 -11.20 6.45 -13.19
CA VAL A 103 -10.68 6.22 -14.54
C VAL A 103 -10.46 7.55 -15.26
N ASP A 104 -11.42 8.46 -15.22
CA ASP A 104 -11.27 9.80 -15.83
C ASP A 104 -10.05 10.55 -15.26
N MET A 105 -9.82 10.45 -13.96
CA MET A 105 -8.68 11.09 -13.29
C MET A 105 -7.34 10.44 -13.65
N LEU A 106 -7.29 9.12 -13.82
CA LEU A 106 -6.10 8.40 -14.29
C LEU A 106 -5.78 8.75 -15.74
N MET A 107 -6.78 8.68 -16.63
CA MET A 107 -6.64 8.99 -18.06
C MET A 107 -6.28 10.45 -18.33
N THR A 108 -6.68 11.38 -17.45
CA THR A 108 -6.29 12.79 -17.52
C THR A 108 -5.05 13.13 -16.70
N HIS A 109 -4.33 12.11 -16.20
CA HIS A 109 -3.10 12.22 -15.41
C HIS A 109 -3.22 13.13 -14.17
N LYS A 110 -4.43 13.23 -13.60
CA LYS A 110 -4.66 13.89 -12.31
C LYS A 110 -4.30 12.98 -11.14
N LEU A 111 -4.43 11.67 -11.35
CA LEU A 111 -3.96 10.61 -10.47
C LEU A 111 -2.97 9.72 -11.23
N TYR A 112 -2.10 9.06 -10.47
CA TYR A 112 -1.27 7.95 -10.94
C TYR A 112 -1.33 6.80 -9.92
N ILE A 113 -1.10 5.57 -10.37
CA ILE A 113 -1.12 4.37 -9.52
C ILE A 113 0.22 4.25 -8.80
N VAL A 114 0.27 4.53 -7.50
CA VAL A 114 1.50 4.31 -6.71
C VAL A 114 1.79 2.83 -6.59
N GLY A 115 0.74 2.03 -6.36
CA GLY A 115 0.85 0.58 -6.29
C GLY A 115 -0.38 -0.08 -5.71
N HIS A 116 -0.38 -1.41 -5.72
CA HIS A 116 -1.44 -2.25 -5.17
C HIS A 116 -0.87 -3.46 -4.42
N SER A 117 -1.71 -4.10 -3.61
CA SER A 117 -1.33 -5.27 -2.83
C SER A 117 -1.86 -6.57 -3.41
N HIS A 118 -1.05 -7.63 -3.35
CA HIS A 118 -1.49 -9.00 -3.66
C HIS A 118 -1.71 -9.81 -2.37
N SER A 119 -2.81 -10.57 -2.33
CA SER A 119 -3.20 -11.39 -1.18
C SER A 119 -2.42 -12.71 -1.04
N GLY A 120 -1.98 -13.29 -2.17
CA GLY A 120 -1.69 -14.73 -2.26
C GLY A 120 -0.22 -15.17 -2.25
N GLU A 121 0.75 -14.30 -2.59
CA GLU A 121 2.14 -14.74 -2.84
C GLU A 121 3.17 -14.02 -1.97
N PRO A 122 4.15 -14.72 -1.37
CA PRO A 122 5.24 -14.07 -0.61
C PRO A 122 6.17 -13.21 -1.45
N ILE A 123 6.35 -13.52 -2.73
CA ILE A 123 7.09 -12.69 -3.67
C ILE A 123 6.04 -12.22 -4.68
N PRO A 124 5.63 -10.95 -4.66
CA PRO A 124 4.55 -10.51 -5.51
C PRO A 124 5.02 -10.48 -6.97
N ARG A 125 4.17 -10.95 -7.90
CA ARG A 125 4.42 -10.86 -9.33
C ARG A 125 3.31 -10.04 -9.98
N PRO A 126 3.63 -8.95 -10.69
CA PRO A 126 2.61 -8.21 -11.42
C PRO A 126 1.96 -9.11 -12.48
N SER A 127 0.63 -9.04 -12.58
CA SER A 127 -0.15 -9.76 -13.56
C SER A 127 -0.05 -9.11 -14.95
N GLY A 128 -0.53 -9.80 -16.00
CA GLY A 128 -0.69 -9.19 -17.32
C GLY A 128 -1.64 -7.99 -17.30
N ASN A 129 -2.72 -8.09 -16.52
CA ASN A 129 -3.70 -7.00 -16.36
C ASN A 129 -3.09 -5.78 -15.68
N ASP A 130 -2.17 -5.98 -14.73
CA ASP A 130 -1.50 -4.87 -14.05
C ASP A 130 -0.69 -4.03 -15.05
N ARG A 131 -0.01 -4.70 -15.97
CA ARG A 131 0.79 -4.06 -17.02
C ARG A 131 -0.08 -3.39 -18.07
N GLU A 132 -1.13 -4.07 -18.51
CA GLU A 132 -2.11 -3.50 -19.44
C GLU A 132 -2.75 -2.24 -18.85
N ALA A 133 -3.06 -2.24 -17.54
CA ALA A 133 -3.58 -1.05 -16.87
C ALA A 133 -2.60 0.12 -16.94
N LEU A 134 -1.30 -0.10 -16.71
CA LEU A 134 -0.26 0.92 -16.86
C LEU A 134 -0.12 1.41 -18.31
N GLU A 135 -0.18 0.51 -19.28
CA GLU A 135 -0.14 0.84 -20.71
C GLU A 135 -1.32 1.74 -21.10
N VAL A 136 -2.54 1.36 -20.73
CA VAL A 136 -3.78 2.08 -21.05
C VAL A 136 -3.77 3.51 -20.49
N ILE A 137 -3.28 3.70 -19.26
CA ILE A 137 -3.20 5.04 -18.64
C ILE A 137 -1.93 5.79 -19.02
N GLY A 138 -1.04 5.20 -19.84
CA GLY A 138 0.23 5.80 -20.24
C GLY A 138 1.21 6.03 -19.08
N GLN A 139 1.16 5.20 -18.04
CA GLN A 139 2.04 5.29 -16.87
C GLN A 139 3.20 4.31 -17.00
N GLU A 140 4.43 4.79 -16.77
CA GLU A 140 5.63 3.96 -16.99
C GLU A 140 5.80 2.85 -15.94
N LYS A 141 5.46 3.11 -14.67
CA LYS A 141 5.77 2.19 -13.57
C LYS A 141 4.78 2.27 -12.41
N SER A 142 4.67 1.17 -11.67
CA SER A 142 3.98 1.10 -10.37
C SER A 142 4.67 0.07 -9.47
N THR A 143 4.14 -0.18 -8.27
CA THR A 143 4.70 -1.13 -7.32
C THR A 143 3.64 -2.12 -6.85
N VAL A 144 3.96 -3.41 -6.85
CA VAL A 144 3.13 -4.43 -6.19
C VAL A 144 3.72 -4.80 -4.84
N ILE A 145 2.90 -4.88 -3.78
CA ILE A 145 3.31 -5.31 -2.44
C ILE A 145 2.62 -6.62 -2.01
N SER A 146 3.39 -7.56 -1.48
CA SER A 146 2.85 -8.81 -0.93
C SER A 146 2.23 -8.59 0.45
N ALA A 147 0.98 -9.01 0.63
CA ALA A 147 0.34 -9.10 1.94
C ALA A 147 0.87 -10.29 2.79
N MET A 148 1.68 -11.18 2.21
CA MET A 148 2.28 -12.29 2.93
C MET A 148 3.64 -11.94 3.53
N SER A 149 4.47 -11.17 2.82
CA SER A 149 5.84 -10.87 3.23
C SER A 149 6.11 -9.38 3.46
N GLY A 150 5.29 -8.50 2.89
CA GLY A 150 5.58 -7.07 2.82
C GLY A 150 6.65 -6.69 1.80
N MET A 151 7.11 -7.64 0.96
CA MET A 151 8.02 -7.36 -0.15
C MET A 151 7.32 -6.51 -1.21
N CYS A 152 8.06 -5.55 -1.78
CA CYS A 152 7.62 -4.73 -2.89
C CYS A 152 8.45 -5.07 -4.14
N ILE A 153 7.78 -5.12 -5.30
CA ILE A 153 8.43 -5.19 -6.62
C ILE A 153 7.86 -4.07 -7.48
N ASP A 154 8.73 -3.23 -8.00
CA ASP A 154 8.36 -2.23 -9.00
C ASP A 154 8.14 -2.94 -10.34
N PHE A 155 7.21 -2.46 -11.17
CA PHE A 155 6.94 -3.01 -12.49
C PHE A 155 6.55 -1.95 -13.49
N SER A 156 6.89 -2.16 -14.77
CA SER A 156 6.46 -1.29 -15.86
C SER A 156 5.31 -1.88 -16.69
N ALA A 157 4.85 -1.13 -17.69
CA ALA A 157 3.95 -1.64 -18.71
C ALA A 157 4.59 -2.74 -19.60
N ASP A 158 5.92 -2.88 -19.63
CA ASP A 158 6.60 -3.84 -20.50
C ASP A 158 6.43 -5.29 -20.00
N SER A 159 5.70 -6.10 -20.77
CA SER A 159 5.48 -7.52 -20.49
C SER A 159 6.74 -8.40 -20.55
N PHE A 160 7.84 -7.90 -21.14
CA PHE A 160 9.11 -8.64 -21.27
C PHE A 160 10.13 -8.31 -20.17
N GLU A 161 9.79 -7.41 -19.25
CA GLU A 161 10.66 -7.08 -18.13
C GLU A 161 10.83 -8.31 -17.22
N ILE A 162 12.10 -8.67 -16.94
CA ILE A 162 12.47 -9.90 -16.21
C ILE A 162 12.78 -9.55 -14.75
N TRP A 163 12.17 -10.29 -13.82
CA TRP A 163 12.24 -10.10 -12.35
C TRP A 163 12.85 -11.29 -11.63
#